data_AF-A0AAU5X8F0-F1
#
_entry.id   AF-A0AAU5X8F0-F1
#
_cell.length_a   1.000
_cell.length_b   1.000
_cell.length_c   1.000
_cell.angle_alpha   90.00
_cell.angle_beta   90.00
_cell.angle_gamma   90.00
#
_symmetry.space_group_name_H-M   'P 1'
#
loop_
_entity.id
_entity.type
_entity.pdbx_description
1 polymer ?
#
loop_
_entity_poly.entity_id
_entity_poly.type
_entity_poly.pdbx_seq_one_letter_code
_entity_poly.pdbx_strand_id
1 'polypeptide(L)'
;MSDLAREVLDVVLDAIDIPYAATAGDDETRQKILDQRLMQLVVSLRTLRDDPGRDAAWTLAYLREKLTEHPAAGYRTWDEACALSREGAR
;
A
#
# COMPACT_ATOMS: atom_id res chain seq x y z
N MET A 1 2.48 21.65 -8.02
CA MET A 1 2.04 20.69 -6.97
C MET A 1 2.83 21.01 -5.71
N SER A 2 2.18 21.22 -4.58
CA SER A 2 2.86 21.48 -3.31
C SER A 2 3.58 20.21 -2.81
N ASP A 3 4.55 20.37 -1.92
CA ASP A 3 5.26 19.24 -1.30
C ASP A 3 4.28 18.34 -0.53
N LEU A 4 3.32 18.94 0.20
CA LEU A 4 2.25 18.20 0.86
C LEU A 4 1.38 17.40 -0.11
N ALA A 5 1.04 17.97 -1.28
CA ALA A 5 0.24 17.25 -2.27
C ALA A 5 1.01 16.06 -2.86
N ARG A 6 2.32 16.20 -3.07
CA ARG A 6 3.19 15.08 -3.47
C ARG A 6 3.23 14.01 -2.37
N GLU A 7 3.39 14.44 -1.13
CA GLU A 7 3.46 13.54 0.02
C GLU A 7 2.17 12.73 0.20
N VAL A 8 1.00 13.36 0.02
CA VAL A 8 -0.28 12.64 0.04
C VAL A 8 -0.35 11.61 -1.08
N LEU A 9 0.10 11.95 -2.30
CA LEU A 9 0.11 11.00 -3.42
C LEU A 9 1.08 9.83 -3.18
N ASP A 10 2.27 10.10 -2.65
CA ASP A 10 3.26 9.07 -2.34
C ASP A 10 2.68 8.07 -1.32
N VAL A 11 2.01 8.55 -0.26
CA VAL A 11 1.41 7.66 0.75
C VAL A 11 0.17 6.92 0.21
N VAL A 12 -0.60 7.53 -0.70
CA VAL A 12 -1.70 6.84 -1.40
C VAL A 12 -1.14 5.68 -2.22
N LEU A 13 -0.06 5.93 -2.98
CA LEU A 13 0.61 4.90 -3.78
C LEU A 13 1.18 3.82 -2.87
N ASP A 14 1.88 4.17 -1.79
CA ASP A 14 2.36 3.19 -0.81
C ASP A 14 1.23 2.28 -0.33
N ALA A 15 0.04 2.83 -0.05
CA ALA A 15 -1.09 2.06 0.44
C ALA A 15 -1.65 1.06 -0.60
N ILE A 16 -1.76 1.45 -1.87
CA ILE A 16 -2.53 0.69 -2.89
C ILE A 16 -1.67 -0.01 -3.95
N ASP A 17 -0.48 0.51 -4.24
CA ASP A 17 0.43 0.01 -5.27
C ASP A 17 1.27 -1.15 -4.74
N ILE A 18 0.59 -2.20 -4.28
CA ILE A 18 1.23 -3.43 -3.81
C ILE A 18 1.41 -4.42 -4.98
N PRO A 19 2.48 -5.24 -4.98
CA PRO A 19 2.78 -6.17 -6.06
C PRO A 19 1.58 -7.05 -6.46
N TYR A 20 1.45 -7.37 -7.74
CA TYR A 20 0.44 -8.32 -8.20
C TYR A 20 0.75 -9.73 -7.72
N ALA A 21 -0.29 -10.47 -7.33
CA ALA A 21 -0.16 -11.86 -6.93
C ALA A 21 0.19 -12.76 -8.13
N ALA A 22 1.00 -13.79 -7.90
CA ALA A 22 1.40 -14.75 -8.93
C ALA A 22 0.25 -15.65 -9.40
N THR A 23 -0.69 -15.96 -8.50
CA THR A 23 -1.81 -16.87 -8.74
C THR A 23 -3.07 -16.38 -8.04
N ALA A 24 -4.23 -16.95 -8.39
CA ALA A 24 -5.48 -16.66 -7.69
C ALA A 24 -5.43 -17.00 -6.20
N GLY A 25 -4.72 -18.07 -5.80
CA GLY A 25 -4.55 -18.43 -4.39
C GLY A 25 -3.63 -17.45 -3.63
N ASP A 26 -2.60 -16.92 -4.30
CA ASP A 26 -1.77 -15.84 -3.74
C ASP A 26 -2.58 -14.53 -3.63
N ASP A 27 -3.54 -14.29 -4.53
CA ASP A 27 -4.37 -13.09 -4.50
C ASP A 27 -5.29 -13.04 -3.28
N GLU A 28 -5.75 -14.16 -2.72
CA GLU A 28 -6.55 -14.15 -1.49
C GLU A 28 -5.82 -13.49 -0.31
N THR A 29 -4.52 -13.74 -0.18
CA THR A 29 -3.68 -13.10 0.84
C THR A 29 -3.42 -11.64 0.49
N ARG A 30 -3.11 -11.35 -0.78
CA ARG A 30 -2.92 -9.98 -1.28
C ARG A 30 -4.14 -9.10 -1.03
N GLN A 31 -5.35 -9.58 -1.30
CA GLN A 31 -6.61 -8.85 -1.11
C GLN A 31 -6.84 -8.53 0.37
N LYS A 32 -6.61 -9.48 1.28
CA LYS A 32 -6.71 -9.21 2.73
C LYS A 32 -5.76 -8.11 3.19
N ILE A 33 -4.53 -8.09 2.66
CA ILE A 33 -3.55 -7.03 2.95
C ILE A 33 -4.03 -5.69 2.37
N LEU A 34 -4.50 -5.69 1.12
CA LEU A 34 -5.00 -4.50 0.45
C LEU A 34 -6.20 -3.90 1.20
N ASP A 35 -7.14 -4.72 1.68
CA ASP A 35 -8.29 -4.28 2.47
C ASP A 35 -7.87 -3.58 3.76
N GLN A 36 -6.88 -4.11 4.48
CA GLN A 36 -6.35 -3.49 5.70
C GLN A 36 -5.68 -2.14 5.38
N ARG A 37 -4.86 -2.08 4.34
CA ARG A 37 -4.18 -0.85 3.91
C ARG A 37 -5.17 0.21 3.43
N LEU A 38 -6.19 -0.19 2.67
CA LEU A 38 -7.26 0.69 2.18
C LEU A 38 -8.07 1.30 3.33
N MET A 39 -8.41 0.51 4.35
CA MET A 39 -9.08 1.03 5.54
C MET A 39 -8.28 2.15 6.20
N GLN A 40 -6.97 1.94 6.42
CA GLN A 40 -6.09 2.95 7.03
C GLN A 40 -6.00 4.21 6.16
N LEU A 41 -5.83 4.04 4.85
CA LEU A 41 -5.79 5.14 3.89
C LEU A 41 -7.09 5.96 3.94
N VAL A 42 -8.25 5.30 3.89
CA VAL A 42 -9.56 5.97 3.89
C VAL A 42 -9.80 6.75 5.17
N VAL A 43 -9.44 6.19 6.33
CA VAL A 43 -9.57 6.88 7.62
C VAL A 43 -8.70 8.14 7.66
N SER A 44 -7.44 8.05 7.22
CA SER A 44 -6.52 9.19 7.18
C SER A 44 -6.96 10.26 6.18
N LEU A 45 -7.40 9.89 4.98
CA LEU A 45 -7.89 10.85 3.98
C LEU A 45 -9.17 11.57 4.45
N ARG A 46 -10.08 10.86 5.11
CA ARG A 46 -11.27 11.48 5.73
C ARG A 46 -10.86 12.45 6.83
N THR A 47 -9.89 12.08 7.65
CA THR A 47 -9.35 12.96 8.70
C THR A 47 -8.79 14.26 8.10
N LEU A 48 -7.96 14.17 7.06
CA LEU A 48 -7.41 15.33 6.37
C LEU A 48 -8.48 16.23 5.74
N ARG A 49 -9.54 15.62 5.20
CA ARG A 49 -10.64 16.33 4.55
C ARG A 49 -11.56 17.02 5.57
N ASP A 50 -11.91 16.32 6.63
CA ASP A 50 -12.98 16.71 7.56
C ASP A 50 -12.45 17.52 8.76
N ASP A 51 -11.15 17.46 9.06
CA ASP A 51 -10.48 18.21 10.12
C ASP A 51 -9.27 19.00 9.59
N PRO A 52 -9.50 20.12 8.87
CA PRO A 52 -8.41 20.93 8.28
C PRO A 52 -7.53 21.63 9.33
N GLY A 53 -7.93 21.63 10.61
CA GLY A 53 -7.12 22.14 11.71
C GLY A 53 -6.15 21.10 12.29
N ARG A 54 -6.35 19.81 11.98
CA ARG A 54 -5.43 18.74 12.36
C ARG A 54 -4.17 18.77 11.52
N ASP A 55 -3.05 18.49 12.17
CA ASP A 55 -1.74 18.44 11.53
C ASP A 55 -1.72 17.35 10.44
N ALA A 56 -1.58 17.79 9.19
CA ALA A 56 -1.50 16.91 8.04
C ALA A 56 -0.23 16.05 8.05
N ALA A 57 0.90 16.62 8.49
CA ALA A 57 2.16 15.90 8.57
C ALA A 57 2.08 14.76 9.60
N TRP A 58 1.45 15.03 10.75
CA TRP A 58 1.17 14.00 11.75
C TRP A 58 0.27 12.89 11.22
N THR A 59 -0.80 13.26 10.50
CA THR A 59 -1.75 12.29 9.93
C THR A 59 -1.08 11.39 8.88
N LEU A 60 -0.19 11.94 8.04
CA LEU A 60 0.57 11.17 7.06
C LEU A 60 1.63 10.28 7.71
N ALA A 61 2.32 10.76 8.75
CA ALA A 61 3.25 9.95 9.52
C ALA A 61 2.55 8.75 10.19
N TYR A 62 1.38 8.98 10.79
CA TYR A 62 0.55 7.92 11.36
C TYR A 62 0.14 6.87 10.31
N LEU A 63 -0.26 7.32 9.11
CA LEU A 63 -0.60 6.38 8.04
C LEU A 63 0.60 5.51 7.64
N ARG A 64 1.80 6.08 7.50
CA ARG A 64 3.01 5.29 7.19
C ARG A 64 3.33 4.24 8.25
N GLU A 65 3.16 4.59 9.52
CA GLU A 65 3.30 3.63 10.63
C GLU A 65 2.32 2.46 10.47
N LYS A 66 1.05 2.75 10.18
CA LYS A 66 0.04 1.71 9.94
C LYS A 66 0.30 0.87 8.70
N LEU A 67 0.82 1.46 7.62
CA LEU A 67 1.23 0.69 6.45
C LEU A 67 2.42 -0.24 6.73
N THR A 68 3.27 0.11 7.70
CA THR A 68 4.38 -0.74 8.15
C THR A 68 3.88 -1.93 8.98
N GLU A 69 2.81 -1.75 9.76
CA GLU A 69 2.13 -2.84 10.48
C GLU A 69 1.44 -3.85 9.53
N HIS A 70 1.18 -3.46 8.28
CA HIS A 70 0.50 -4.27 7.28
C HIS A 70 1.34 -4.44 6.00
N PRO A 71 2.53 -5.08 6.08
CA PRO A 71 3.47 -5.13 4.96
C PRO A 71 2.86 -5.78 3.71
N ALA A 72 3.24 -5.28 2.53
CA ALA A 72 2.84 -5.81 1.22
C ALA A 72 3.59 -7.13 0.87
N ALA A 73 3.58 -8.09 1.78
CA ALA A 73 4.35 -9.33 1.71
C ALA A 73 3.54 -10.53 2.23
N GLY A 74 4.10 -11.74 2.11
CA GLY A 74 3.45 -12.97 2.58
C GLY A 74 2.61 -13.70 1.54
N TYR A 75 2.72 -13.29 0.27
CA TYR A 75 2.18 -13.98 -0.91
C TYR A 75 3.24 -13.95 -2.01
N ARG A 76 3.20 -14.89 -2.95
CA ARG A 76 4.12 -14.86 -4.10
C ARG A 76 3.67 -13.82 -5.09
N THR A 77 4.62 -13.06 -5.61
CA THR A 77 4.36 -12.00 -6.59
C THR A 77 4.51 -12.50 -8.02
N TRP A 78 3.82 -11.86 -8.96
CA TRP A 78 3.97 -12.14 -10.39
C TRP A 78 5.42 -11.97 -10.87
N ASP A 79 6.12 -10.96 -10.36
CA ASP A 79 7.50 -10.68 -10.73
C ASP A 79 8.45 -11.79 -10.25
N GLU A 80 8.25 -12.31 -9.04
CA GLU A 80 8.97 -13.48 -8.53
C GLU A 80 8.71 -14.71 -9.41
N ALA A 81 7.45 -14.97 -9.79
CA ALA A 81 7.10 -16.09 -10.66
C ALA A 81 7.74 -15.96 -12.06
N CYS A 82 7.73 -14.76 -12.64
CA CYS A 82 8.41 -14.46 -13.91
C CYS A 82 9.93 -14.66 -13.83
N ALA A 83 10.56 -14.25 -12.72
CA ALA A 83 11.99 -14.43 -12.51
C ALA A 83 12.37 -15.91 -12.49
N LEU A 84 11.65 -16.72 -11.70
CA LEU A 84 11.89 -18.17 -11.61
C LEU A 84 11.71 -18.88 -12.95
N SER A 85 10.69 -18.50 -13.74
CA SER A 85 10.48 -19.09 -15.07
C SER A 85 11.62 -18.79 -16.05
N ARG A 86 12.28 -17.62 -15.94
CA ARG A 86 13.42 -17.25 -16.79
C ARG A 86 14.69 -18.00 -16.41
N GLU A 87 14.86 -18.30 -15.13
CA GLU A 87 15.99 -19.06 -14.63
C GLU A 87 15.93 -20.53 -15.04
N GLY A 88 14.75 -21.15 -14.99
CA GLY A 88 14.55 -22.54 -15.42
C GLY A 88 14.61 -22.78 -16.94
N ALA A 89 14.62 -21.71 -17.74
CA ALA A 89 14.75 -21.77 -19.21
C ALA A 89 16.22 -21.64 -19.70
N ARG A 90 17.18 -21.49 -18.78
CA ARG A 90 18.62 -21.44 -19.06
C ARG A 90 19.28 -22.79 -18.81
#